data_AF-A0A3M6USE4-F1
#
_entry.id   AF-A0A3M6USE4-F1
#
_cell.length_a   1.000
_cell.length_b   1.000
_cell.length_c   1.000
_cell.angle_alpha   90.00
_cell.angle_beta   90.00
_cell.angle_gamma   90.00
#
_symmetry.space_group_name_H-M   'P 1'
#
loop_
_entity.id
_entity.type
_entity.pdbx_description
1 polymer ?
#
loop_
_entity_poly.entity_id
_entity_poly.type
_entity_poly.pdbx_seq_one_letter_code
_entity_poly.pdbx_strand_id
1 'polypeptide(L)'
;MLSTLAQYINACIGRALECCYERVLRRKPVGIGIGSAAITLAISASMILIIALFGCYWEGWRYLDGVYFGFITLTTIGFGDFVPLHPSPNRDPEGYRWHVLMFTVLSILYFTIGLAIVSSVLLSIRNAMEERSLSGFQVLKEPEED
;
A
#
# COMPACT_ATOMS: atom_id res chain seq x y z
N MET A 1 -11.61 -10.13 -7.54
CA MET A 1 -12.05 -8.91 -6.86
C MET A 1 -10.87 -8.06 -6.37
N LEU A 2 -9.95 -8.58 -5.53
CA LEU A 2 -8.77 -7.80 -5.08
C LEU A 2 -7.85 -7.35 -6.24
N SER A 3 -7.63 -8.23 -7.23
CA SER A 3 -6.88 -7.92 -8.45
C SER A 3 -7.50 -6.78 -9.27
N THR A 4 -8.83 -6.77 -9.39
CA THR A 4 -9.58 -5.72 -10.08
C THR A 4 -9.48 -4.37 -9.35
N LEU A 5 -9.56 -4.38 -8.02
CA LEU A 5 -9.35 -3.18 -7.20
C LEU A 5 -7.93 -2.64 -7.36
N ALA A 6 -6.93 -3.53 -7.33
CA ALA A 6 -5.53 -3.14 -7.54
C ALA A 6 -5.29 -2.54 -8.93
N GLN A 7 -5.91 -3.10 -9.97
CA GLN A 7 -5.89 -2.53 -11.32
C GLN A 7 -6.52 -1.14 -11.36
N TYR A 8 -7.66 -0.95 -10.68
CA TYR A 8 -8.33 0.35 -10.62
C TYR A 8 -7.49 1.41 -9.89
N ILE A 9 -6.88 1.04 -8.76
CA ILE A 9 -5.97 1.90 -8.00
C ILE A 9 -4.78 2.32 -8.89
N ASN A 10 -4.12 1.36 -9.53
CA ASN A 10 -3.01 1.65 -10.45
C ASN A 10 -3.43 2.51 -11.64
N ALA A 11 -4.61 2.29 -12.22
CA ALA A 11 -5.14 3.13 -13.31
C ALA A 11 -5.48 4.55 -12.84
N CYS A 12 -5.95 4.72 -11.60
CA CYS A 12 -6.21 6.02 -11.01
C CYS A 12 -4.89 6.77 -10.75
N ILE A 13 -3.91 6.08 -10.16
CA ILE A 13 -2.58 6.63 -9.90
C ILE A 13 -1.86 7.00 -11.19
N GLY A 14 -1.91 6.14 -12.23
CA GLY A 14 -1.33 6.42 -13.54
C GLY A 14 -1.90 7.69 -14.17
N ARG A 15 -3.23 7.82 -14.19
CA ARG A 15 -3.90 9.03 -14.70
C ARG A 15 -3.60 10.28 -13.88
N ALA A 16 -3.52 10.15 -12.55
CA ALA A 16 -3.15 11.24 -11.66
C ALA A 16 -1.69 11.68 -11.87
N LEU A 17 -0.77 10.73 -12.05
CA LEU A 17 0.63 10.96 -12.38
C LEU A 17 0.79 11.67 -13.72
N GLU A 18 0.10 11.21 -14.76
CA GLU A 18 0.10 11.86 -16.08
C GLU A 18 -0.46 13.29 -15.98
N CYS A 19 -1.59 13.48 -15.29
CA CYS A 19 -2.17 14.81 -15.04
C CYS A 19 -1.19 15.73 -14.29
N CYS A 20 -0.53 15.23 -13.25
CA CYS A 20 0.38 16.02 -12.42
C CYS A 20 1.67 16.34 -13.18
N TYR A 21 2.20 15.39 -13.94
CA TYR A 21 3.40 15.56 -14.75
C TYR A 21 3.17 16.54 -15.90
N GLU A 22 2.03 16.45 -16.60
CA GLU A 22 1.67 17.41 -17.66
C GLU A 22 1.38 18.80 -17.10
N ARG A 23 0.67 18.93 -15.96
CA ARG A 23 0.37 20.23 -15.36
C ARG A 23 1.59 20.91 -14.74
N VAL A 24 2.48 20.16 -14.08
CA VAL A 24 3.57 20.73 -13.28
C VAL A 24 4.87 20.78 -14.06
N LEU A 25 5.22 19.71 -14.80
CA LEU A 25 6.54 19.56 -15.42
C LEU A 25 6.57 19.84 -16.93
N ARG A 26 5.41 20.00 -17.61
CA ARG A 26 5.31 20.31 -19.05
C ARG A 26 6.21 19.46 -19.96
N ARG A 27 6.49 18.22 -19.55
CA ARG A 27 7.34 17.26 -20.28
C ARG A 27 6.50 16.01 -20.56
N LYS A 28 6.91 15.16 -21.50
CA LYS A 28 6.38 13.79 -21.60
C LYS A 28 7.13 12.89 -20.61
N PRO A 29 6.43 12.10 -19.78
CA PRO A 29 7.10 11.29 -18.77
C PRO A 29 7.83 10.12 -19.41
N VAL A 30 9.12 9.99 -19.09
CA VAL A 30 9.96 8.83 -19.42
C VAL A 30 10.08 7.99 -18.14
N GLY A 31 9.60 6.75 -18.15
CA GLY A 31 9.62 5.84 -16.98
C GLY A 31 8.40 5.94 -16.05
N ILE A 32 7.18 6.02 -16.61
CA ILE A 32 5.92 6.11 -15.85
C ILE A 32 5.74 4.89 -14.91
N GLY A 33 6.20 3.70 -15.33
CA GLY A 33 6.10 2.48 -14.53
C GLY A 33 6.79 2.59 -13.18
N ILE A 34 8.05 3.03 -13.16
CA ILE A 34 8.83 3.21 -11.93
C ILE A 34 8.24 4.31 -11.03
N GLY A 35 7.77 5.41 -11.62
CA GLY A 35 7.10 6.48 -10.87
C GLY A 35 5.84 5.98 -10.15
N SER A 36 5.02 5.18 -10.83
CA SER A 36 3.82 4.57 -10.23
C SER A 36 4.17 3.59 -9.09
N ALA A 37 5.28 2.87 -9.21
CA ALA A 37 5.75 1.93 -8.19
C ALA A 37 6.22 2.67 -6.93
N ALA A 38 6.95 3.76 -7.10
CA ALA A 38 7.39 4.59 -5.98
C ALA A 38 6.21 5.20 -5.20
N ILE A 39 5.18 5.69 -5.90
CA ILE A 39 3.99 6.26 -5.26
C ILE A 39 3.19 5.20 -4.51
N THR A 40 2.92 4.05 -5.13
CA THR A 40 2.18 2.96 -4.47
C THR A 40 2.93 2.43 -3.25
N LEU A 41 4.26 2.35 -3.32
CA LEU A 41 5.10 1.96 -2.19
C LEU A 41 5.05 3.00 -1.05
N ALA A 42 5.11 4.31 -1.37
CA ALA A 42 4.98 5.37 -0.37
C ALA A 42 3.61 5.34 0.34
N ILE A 43 2.53 5.06 -0.40
CA ILE A 43 1.18 4.89 0.18
C ILE A 43 1.14 3.67 1.11
N SER A 44 1.73 2.53 0.70
CA SER A 44 1.79 1.35 1.56
C SER A 44 2.56 1.60 2.86
N ALA A 45 3.68 2.34 2.78
CA ALA A 45 4.47 2.72 3.94
C ALA A 45 3.69 3.65 4.87
N SER A 46 2.98 4.65 4.33
CA SER A 46 2.19 5.57 5.15
C SER A 46 1.07 4.87 5.91
N MET A 47 0.45 3.83 5.32
CA MET A 47 -0.50 2.98 6.06
C MET A 47 0.17 2.32 7.27
N ILE A 48 1.33 1.69 7.10
CA ILE A 48 2.07 1.07 8.22
C ILE A 48 2.36 2.09 9.33
N LEU A 49 2.75 3.31 8.98
CA LEU A 49 2.99 4.37 9.98
C LEU A 49 1.70 4.81 10.70
N ILE A 50 0.58 4.87 9.99
CA ILE A 50 -0.73 5.21 10.58
C ILE A 50 -1.14 4.14 11.58
N ILE A 51 -1.11 2.85 11.24
CA ILE A 51 -1.49 1.79 12.17
C ILE A 51 -0.55 1.72 13.38
N ALA A 52 0.74 2.06 13.20
CA ALA A 52 1.67 2.18 14.31
C ALA A 52 1.29 3.29 15.30
N LEU A 53 0.81 4.44 14.81
CA LEU A 53 0.29 5.52 15.66
C LEU A 53 -0.94 5.07 16.45
N PHE A 54 -1.86 4.35 15.81
CA PHE A 54 -3.01 3.75 16.50
C PHE A 54 -2.57 2.75 17.58
N GLY A 55 -1.61 1.87 17.29
CA GLY A 55 -1.06 0.94 18.28
C GLY A 55 -0.42 1.64 19.48
N CYS A 56 0.26 2.76 19.27
CA CYS A 56 0.81 3.55 20.38
C CYS A 56 -0.27 4.15 21.27
N TYR A 57 -1.30 4.75 20.64
CA TYR A 57 -2.32 5.49 21.36
C TYR A 57 -3.31 4.57 22.09
N TRP A 58 -3.77 3.52 21.42
CA TRP A 58 -4.81 2.63 21.94
C TRP A 58 -4.23 1.44 22.69
N GLU A 59 -3.21 0.77 22.13
CA GLU A 59 -2.66 -0.46 22.73
C GLU A 59 -1.48 -0.20 23.68
N GLY A 60 -0.97 1.03 23.73
CA GLY A 60 0.21 1.37 24.53
C GLY A 60 1.51 0.73 24.01
N TRP A 61 1.53 0.32 22.74
CA TRP A 61 2.71 -0.27 22.11
C TRP A 61 3.81 0.78 21.90
N ARG A 62 5.06 0.34 21.81
CA ARG A 62 6.12 1.23 21.32
C ARG A 62 5.90 1.46 19.82
N TYR A 63 6.32 2.61 19.32
CA TYR A 63 6.12 2.95 17.91
C TYR A 63 6.69 1.91 16.94
N LEU A 64 7.88 1.39 17.22
CA LEU A 64 8.49 0.34 16.41
C LEU A 64 7.71 -0.98 16.45
N ASP A 65 7.09 -1.33 17.57
CA ASP A 65 6.24 -2.52 17.69
C ASP A 65 4.98 -2.36 16.83
N GLY A 66 4.41 -1.15 16.79
CA GLY A 66 3.29 -0.83 15.90
C GLY A 66 3.67 -0.88 14.41
N VAL A 67 4.86 -0.40 14.04
CA VAL A 67 5.38 -0.52 12.66
C VAL A 67 5.59 -1.98 12.29
N TYR A 68 6.18 -2.76 13.20
CA TYR A 68 6.36 -4.19 13.04
C TYR A 68 5.02 -4.91 12.83
N PHE A 69 4.02 -4.63 13.68
CA PHE A 69 2.66 -5.16 13.53
C PHE A 69 2.05 -4.84 12.16
N GLY A 70 2.12 -3.58 11.73
CA GLY A 70 1.61 -3.16 10.44
C GLY A 70 2.30 -3.87 9.27
N PHE A 71 3.63 -4.01 9.34
CA PHE A 71 4.42 -4.72 8.34
C PHE A 71 4.05 -6.20 8.25
N ILE A 72 4.10 -6.96 9.36
CA ILE A 72 3.82 -8.41 9.33
C ILE A 72 2.37 -8.72 8.92
N THR A 73 1.44 -7.81 9.21
CA THR A 73 0.02 -7.99 8.87
C THR A 73 -0.23 -7.72 7.39
N LEU A 74 0.30 -6.61 6.85
CA LEU A 74 0.14 -6.27 5.42
C LEU A 74 0.96 -7.16 4.49
N THR A 75 2.08 -7.70 4.96
CA THR A 75 2.87 -8.72 4.24
C THR A 75 2.30 -10.12 4.40
N THR A 76 1.21 -10.28 5.16
CA THR A 76 0.54 -11.57 5.42
C THR A 76 1.42 -12.62 6.12
N ILE A 77 2.49 -12.20 6.80
CA ILE A 77 3.35 -13.08 7.62
C ILE A 77 2.58 -13.51 8.88
N GLY A 78 2.01 -12.55 9.61
CA GLY A 78 1.04 -12.80 10.69
C GLY A 78 1.53 -13.69 11.83
N PHE A 79 2.67 -13.37 12.48
CA PHE A 79 3.18 -14.14 13.62
C PHE A 79 2.21 -14.24 14.81
N GLY A 80 1.36 -13.22 15.02
CA GLY A 80 0.33 -13.22 16.08
C GLY A 80 0.85 -12.88 17.48
N ASP A 81 2.08 -12.39 17.58
CA ASP A 81 2.72 -11.88 18.79
C ASP A 81 2.19 -10.51 19.23
N PHE A 82 1.81 -9.66 18.26
CA PHE A 82 1.10 -8.39 18.49
C PHE A 82 -0.30 -8.46 17.89
N VAL A 83 -1.31 -8.29 18.74
CA VAL A 83 -2.73 -8.28 18.36
C VAL A 83 -3.44 -7.20 19.15
N PRO A 84 -4.25 -6.32 18.52
CA PRO A 84 -5.02 -5.31 19.24
C PRO A 84 -5.97 -5.97 20.26
N LEU A 85 -5.93 -5.48 21.50
CA LEU A 85 -6.76 -5.97 22.60
C LEU A 85 -7.91 -5.00 22.93
N HIS A 86 -7.92 -3.80 22.35
CA HIS A 86 -9.02 -2.85 22.48
C HIS A 86 -10.06 -3.07 21.37
N PRO A 87 -11.36 -2.87 21.67
CA PRO A 87 -11.94 -2.50 22.97
C PRO A 87 -11.95 -3.69 23.96
N SER A 88 -11.77 -3.42 25.25
CA SER A 88 -11.79 -4.44 26.33
C SER A 88 -12.98 -4.21 27.26
N PRO A 89 -13.70 -5.27 27.70
CA PRO A 89 -14.86 -5.12 28.58
C PRO A 89 -14.50 -4.52 29.94
N ASN A 90 -13.24 -4.66 30.37
CA ASN A 90 -12.74 -4.08 31.62
C ASN A 90 -12.44 -2.58 31.51
N ARG A 91 -12.22 -2.06 30.30
CA ARG A 91 -11.86 -0.65 30.05
C ARG A 91 -13.05 0.17 29.57
N ASP A 92 -13.92 -0.40 28.73
CA ASP A 92 -15.11 0.25 28.18
C ASP A 92 -16.37 -0.61 28.44
N PRO A 93 -16.90 -0.60 29.69
CA PRO A 93 -18.07 -1.40 30.04
C PRO A 93 -19.37 -0.87 29.39
N GLU A 94 -19.48 0.43 29.18
CA GLU A 94 -20.64 1.04 28.52
C GLU A 94 -20.52 0.94 26.99
N GLY A 95 -21.48 0.28 26.35
CA GLY A 95 -21.51 0.18 24.89
C GLY A 95 -20.42 -0.70 24.29
N TYR A 96 -19.75 -1.57 25.07
CA TYR A 96 -18.72 -2.52 24.62
C TYR A 96 -19.07 -3.21 23.29
N ARG A 97 -20.30 -3.72 23.17
CA ARG A 97 -20.77 -4.44 21.97
C ARG A 97 -20.69 -3.58 20.71
N TRP A 98 -21.07 -2.31 20.79
CA TRP A 98 -21.06 -1.38 19.66
C TRP A 98 -19.64 -0.95 19.30
N HIS A 99 -18.78 -0.70 20.30
CA HIS A 99 -17.38 -0.37 20.10
C HIS A 99 -16.63 -1.53 19.42
N VAL A 100 -16.85 -2.77 19.87
CA VAL A 100 -16.23 -3.96 19.24
C VAL A 100 -16.69 -4.12 17.79
N LEU A 101 -17.99 -3.94 17.53
CA LEU A 101 -18.51 -4.00 16.16
C LEU A 101 -17.86 -2.94 15.27
N MET A 102 -17.82 -1.69 15.72
CA MET A 102 -17.20 -0.56 15.00
C MET A 102 -15.72 -0.83 14.73
N PHE A 103 -14.97 -1.22 15.76
CA PHE A 103 -13.54 -1.54 15.66
C PHE A 103 -13.28 -2.69 14.68
N THR A 104 -14.09 -3.74 14.73
CA THR A 104 -13.96 -4.92 13.85
C THR A 104 -14.21 -4.54 12.38
N VAL A 105 -15.29 -3.80 12.11
CA VAL A 105 -15.62 -3.36 10.75
C VAL A 105 -14.54 -2.42 10.19
N LEU A 106 -14.07 -1.46 10.98
CA LEU A 106 -13.00 -0.54 10.59
C LEU A 106 -11.68 -1.28 10.34
N SER A 107 -11.34 -2.26 11.18
CA SER A 107 -10.14 -3.07 11.01
C SER A 107 -10.19 -3.89 9.73
N ILE A 108 -11.31 -4.59 9.47
CA ILE A 108 -11.50 -5.35 8.23
C ILE A 108 -11.36 -4.43 7.01
N LEU A 109 -12.01 -3.26 7.03
CA LEU A 109 -11.93 -2.30 5.93
C LEU A 109 -10.48 -1.82 5.71
N TYR A 110 -9.81 -1.44 6.78
CA TYR A 110 -8.44 -0.94 6.76
C TYR A 110 -7.46 -1.98 6.18
N PHE A 111 -7.50 -3.22 6.69
CA PHE A 111 -6.61 -4.29 6.20
C PHE A 111 -6.97 -4.73 4.79
N THR A 112 -8.24 -4.73 4.40
CA THR A 112 -8.65 -5.03 3.02
C THR A 112 -8.09 -4.00 2.04
N ILE A 113 -8.16 -2.71 2.38
CA ILE A 113 -7.58 -1.63 1.59
C ILE A 113 -6.05 -1.76 1.55
N GLY A 114 -5.41 -2.03 2.70
CA GLY A 114 -3.97 -2.24 2.79
C GLY A 114 -3.49 -3.38 1.88
N LEU A 115 -4.17 -4.53 1.90
CA LEU A 115 -3.85 -5.66 1.02
C LEU A 115 -4.08 -5.35 -0.46
N ALA A 116 -5.12 -4.57 -0.80
CA ALA A 116 -5.34 -4.11 -2.17
C ALA A 116 -4.21 -3.18 -2.66
N ILE A 117 -3.66 -2.35 -1.78
CA ILE A 117 -2.53 -1.47 -2.09
C ILE A 117 -1.24 -2.28 -2.23
N VAL A 118 -0.97 -3.24 -1.36
CA VAL A 118 0.17 -4.16 -1.50
C VAL A 118 0.09 -4.93 -2.83
N SER A 119 -1.09 -5.40 -3.21
CA SER A 119 -1.33 -6.01 -4.53
C SER A 119 -1.07 -5.03 -5.68
N SER A 120 -1.40 -3.75 -5.51
CA SER A 120 -1.12 -2.70 -6.48
C SER A 120 0.39 -2.44 -6.63
N VAL A 121 1.16 -2.50 -5.54
CA VAL A 121 2.63 -2.41 -5.57
C VAL A 121 3.22 -3.54 -6.40
N LEU A 122 2.80 -4.79 -6.16
CA LEU A 122 3.27 -5.95 -6.94
C LEU A 122 2.97 -5.79 -8.43
N LEU A 123 1.77 -5.32 -8.77
CA LEU A 123 1.36 -5.06 -10.15
C LEU A 123 2.19 -3.93 -10.78
N SER A 124 2.47 -2.87 -10.04
CA SER A 124 3.29 -1.76 -10.53
C SER A 124 4.74 -2.17 -10.76
N ILE A 125 5.32 -2.97 -9.85
CA ILE A 125 6.66 -3.55 -10.01
C ILE A 125 6.71 -4.44 -11.25
N ARG A 126 5.70 -5.30 -11.45
CA ARG A 126 5.61 -6.15 -12.65
C ARG A 126 5.63 -5.31 -13.93
N ASN A 127 4.80 -4.27 -14.00
CA ASN A 127 4.75 -3.40 -15.16
C ASN A 127 6.08 -2.66 -15.38
N ALA A 128 6.75 -2.22 -14.31
CA ALA A 128 8.07 -1.59 -14.38
C ALA A 128 9.18 -2.56 -14.87
N MET A 129 9.10 -3.84 -14.50
CA MET A 129 10.01 -4.88 -15.00
C MET A 129 9.77 -5.17 -16.48
N GLU A 130 8.50 -5.23 -16.91
CA GLU A 130 8.13 -5.40 -18.33
C GLU A 130 8.64 -4.23 -19.20
N GLU A 131 8.51 -2.99 -18.73
CA GLU A 131 9.02 -1.79 -19.42
C GLU A 131 10.54 -1.87 -19.65
N ARG A 132 11.30 -2.28 -18.62
CA ARG A 132 12.76 -2.48 -18.76
C ARG A 132 13.11 -3.63 -19.70
N SER A 133 12.39 -4.75 -19.63
CA SER A 133 12.62 -5.90 -20.51
C SER A 133 12.47 -5.51 -21.98
N LEU A 134 11.38 -4.80 -22.33
CA LEU A 134 11.13 -4.33 -23.70
C LEU A 134 12.19 -3.37 -24.21
N SER A 135 12.66 -2.45 -23.36
CA SER A 135 13.75 -1.52 -23.72
C SER A 135 15.05 -2.25 -24.06
N GLY A 136 15.37 -3.34 -23.33
CA GLY A 136 16.54 -4.16 -23.62
C GLY A 136 16.45 -4.88 -24.97
N PHE A 137 15.27 -5.36 -25.35
CA PHE A 137 15.07 -5.98 -26.66
C PHE A 137 15.16 -4.99 -27.83
N GLN A 138 14.74 -3.73 -27.66
CA GLN A 138 14.89 -2.71 -28.71
C GLN A 138 16.36 -2.38 -28.96
N VAL A 139 17.16 -2.24 -27.90
CA VAL A 139 18.61 -2.01 -28.00
C VAL A 139 19.31 -3.16 -28.75
N LEU A 140 18.86 -4.41 -28.60
CA LEU A 140 19.41 -5.54 -29.34
C LEU A 140 18.96 -5.60 -30.81
N LYS A 141 17.86 -4.95 -31.17
CA LYS A 141 17.28 -4.95 -32.52
C LYS A 141 17.81 -3.82 -33.41
N GLU A 142 18.41 -2.79 -32.83
CA GLU A 142 19.19 -1.80 -33.57
C GLU A 142 20.66 -2.25 -33.58
N PRO A 143 21.09 -3.17 -34.48
CA PRO A 143 22.52 -3.35 -34.69
C PRO A 143 23.07 -2.02 -35.25
N GLU A 144 24.28 -1.65 -34.83
CA GLU A 144 25.04 -0.51 -35.35
C GLU A 144 24.93 -0.45 -36.88
N GLU A 145 24.06 0.44 -37.39
CA GLU A 145 24.24 1.03 -38.72
C GLU A 145 25.26 2.16 -38.55
N ASP A 146 26.52 1.79 -38.33
CA ASP A 146 27.70 2.64 -38.52
C ASP A 146 28.68 1.95 -39.49
#